data_AF-A0A524EK76-F1
#
_entry.id   AF-A0A524EK76-F1
#
_cell.length_a   1.000
_cell.length_b   1.000
_cell.length_c   1.000
_cell.angle_alpha   90.00
_cell.angle_beta   90.00
_cell.angle_gamma   90.00
#
_symmetry.space_group_name_H-M   'P 1'
#
loop_
_entity.id
_entity.type
_entity.pdbx_description
1 polymer ?
#
loop_
_entity_poly.entity_id
_entity_poly.type
_entity_poly.pdbx_seq_one_letter_code
_entity_poly.pdbx_strand_id
1 'polypeptide(L)'
;MRFLTLLSPLSNFAQMISVYFAEIWEFLIFIGRVSGIIIVLAGAIIWFTDANPKRGKGLVFGGIVLSIVVQYFVIYPPAFVVI
;
A
#
# COMPACT_ATOMS: atom_id res chain seq x y z
N MET A 1 15.11 7.26 40.09
CA MET A 1 15.34 8.09 38.87
C MET A 1 16.43 7.55 37.92
N ARG A 2 17.07 6.39 38.17
CA ARG A 2 18.11 5.79 37.29
C ARG A 2 17.59 4.77 36.26
N PHE A 3 16.33 4.35 36.37
CA PHE A 3 15.69 3.36 35.47
C PHE A 3 15.09 4.00 34.21
N LEU A 4 14.78 5.30 34.23
CA LEU A 4 14.22 6.03 33.09
C LEU A 4 15.24 6.26 31.96
N THR A 5 16.54 6.19 32.27
CA THR A 5 17.62 6.37 31.28
C THR A 5 17.98 5.10 30.51
N LEU A 6 17.59 3.91 30.99
CA LEU A 6 17.85 2.62 30.31
C LEU A 6 16.82 2.29 29.23
N LEU A 7 15.65 2.94 29.24
CA LEU A 7 14.75 2.94 28.10
C LEU A 7 15.40 3.59 26.87
N SER A 8 16.40 4.47 27.05
CA SER A 8 16.81 5.44 26.03
C SER A 8 17.32 4.88 24.69
N PRO A 9 18.18 3.86 24.59
CA PRO A 9 18.76 3.51 23.29
C PRO A 9 17.87 2.57 22.47
N LEU A 10 17.27 1.58 23.12
CA LEU A 10 16.40 0.62 22.45
C LEU A 10 15.05 1.24 22.07
N SER A 11 14.49 2.12 22.92
CA SER A 11 13.28 2.87 22.55
C SER A 11 13.55 3.83 21.39
N ASN A 12 14.68 4.53 21.40
CA ASN A 12 15.06 5.43 20.31
C ASN A 12 15.27 4.66 19.00
N PHE A 13 15.90 3.49 19.06
CA PHE A 13 16.07 2.63 17.91
C PHE A 13 14.73 2.11 17.37
N ALA A 14 13.84 1.64 18.25
CA ALA A 14 12.50 1.20 17.86
C ALA A 14 11.68 2.33 17.23
N GLN A 15 11.77 3.54 17.78
CA GLN A 15 11.13 4.74 17.24
C GLN A 15 11.71 5.13 15.87
N MET A 16 13.03 5.06 15.70
CA MET A 16 13.67 5.32 14.41
C MET A 16 13.20 4.32 13.35
N ILE A 17 13.14 3.04 13.68
CA ILE A 17 12.64 2.00 12.76
C ILE A 17 11.15 2.18 12.46
N SER A 18 10.33 2.53 13.44
CA SER A 18 8.89 2.70 13.21
C SER A 18 8.61 3.84 12.23
N VAL A 19 9.39 4.93 12.29
CA VAL A 19 9.31 6.02 11.31
C VAL A 19 9.63 5.52 9.90
N TYR A 20 10.73 4.79 9.71
CA TYR A 20 11.06 4.23 8.39
C TYR A 20 10.01 3.26 7.88
N PHE A 21 9.42 2.43 8.74
CA PHE A 21 8.34 1.54 8.32
C PHE A 21 7.07 2.30 7.96
N ALA A 22 6.74 3.39 8.67
CA ALA A 22 5.63 4.25 8.31
C ALA A 22 5.85 4.90 6.93
N GLU A 23 7.04 5.42 6.65
CA GLU A 23 7.38 5.99 5.33
C GLU A 23 7.27 4.96 4.20
N ILE A 24 7.83 3.76 4.40
CA ILE A 24 7.72 2.66 3.43
C ILE A 24 6.25 2.28 3.22
N TRP A 25 5.47 2.23 4.29
CA TRP A 25 4.05 1.92 4.20
C TRP A 25 3.28 2.94 3.35
N GLU A 26 3.48 4.23 3.60
CA GLU A 26 2.88 5.29 2.79
C GLU A 26 3.28 5.18 1.32
N PHE A 27 4.54 4.87 1.04
CA PHE A 27 5.04 4.65 -0.31
C PHE A 27 4.37 3.43 -0.98
N LEU A 28 4.19 2.33 -0.26
CA LEU A 28 3.51 1.13 -0.77
C LEU A 28 2.04 1.42 -1.07
N ILE A 29 1.35 2.16 -0.20
CA ILE A 29 -0.04 2.59 -0.43
C ILE A 29 -0.13 3.48 -1.67
N PHE A 30 0.81 4.42 -1.83
CA PHE A 30 0.88 5.28 -3.01
C PHE A 30 1.03 4.47 -4.30
N ILE A 31 2.01 3.56 -4.36
CA ILE A 31 2.20 2.66 -5.51
C ILE A 31 0.93 1.85 -5.76
N GLY A 32 0.36 1.22 -4.72
CA GLY A 32 -0.83 0.40 -4.85
C GLY A 32 -2.02 1.15 -5.47
N ARG A 33 -2.25 2.40 -5.05
CA ARG A 33 -3.31 3.26 -5.62
C ARG A 33 -3.05 3.56 -7.09
N VAL A 34 -1.84 3.99 -7.44
CA VAL A 34 -1.47 4.33 -8.82
C VAL A 34 -1.53 3.08 -9.72
N SER A 35 -1.00 1.94 -9.25
CA SER A 35 -1.05 0.67 -9.97
C SER A 35 -2.48 0.20 -10.22
N GLY A 36 -3.39 0.33 -9.24
CA GLY A 36 -4.80 0.01 -9.40
C GLY A 36 -5.43 0.77 -10.57
N ILE A 37 -5.22 2.09 -10.61
CA ILE A 37 -5.71 2.97 -11.69
C ILE A 37 -5.13 2.54 -13.05
N ILE A 38 -3.81 2.38 -13.12
CA ILE A 38 -3.12 2.03 -14.38
C ILE A 38 -3.61 0.68 -14.92
N ILE A 39 -3.74 -0.33 -14.07
CA ILE A 39 -4.17 -1.68 -14.47
C ILE A 39 -5.61 -1.65 -14.98
N VAL A 40 -6.52 -0.92 -14.31
CA VAL A 40 -7.90 -0.76 -14.77
C VAL A 40 -7.95 -0.07 -16.13
N LEU A 41 -7.21 1.03 -16.32
CA LEU A 41 -7.19 1.76 -17.58
C LEU A 41 -6.59 0.92 -18.71
N ALA A 42 -5.47 0.24 -18.47
CA ALA A 42 -4.85 -0.65 -19.44
C ALA A 42 -5.80 -1.80 -19.83
N GLY A 43 -6.48 -2.39 -18.84
CA GLY A 43 -7.50 -3.42 -19.07
C GLY A 43 -8.68 -2.90 -19.89
N ALA A 44 -9.16 -1.70 -19.58
CA ALA A 44 -10.26 -1.06 -20.30
C ALA A 44 -9.89 -0.76 -21.75
N ILE A 45 -8.68 -0.24 -22.02
CA ILE A 45 -8.20 -0.01 -23.39
C ILE A 45 -8.15 -1.32 -24.17
N ILE A 46 -7.58 -2.39 -23.61
CA ILE A 46 -7.49 -3.70 -24.28
C ILE A 46 -8.89 -4.29 -24.53
N TRP A 47 -9.82 -4.06 -23.62
CA TRP A 47 -11.19 -4.53 -23.77
C TRP A 47 -11.94 -3.73 -24.84
N PHE A 48 -11.92 -2.40 -24.79
CA PHE A 48 -12.66 -1.56 -25.74
C PHE A 48 -12.07 -1.53 -27.15
N THR A 49 -10.80 -1.90 -27.32
CA THR A 49 -10.19 -2.07 -28.65
C THR A 49 -10.41 -3.46 -29.24
N ASP A 50 -11.11 -4.35 -28.53
CA ASP A 50 -11.33 -5.76 -28.89
C ASP A 50 -10.04 -6.55 -29.23
N ALA A 51 -8.86 -6.03 -28.85
CA ALA A 51 -7.58 -6.67 -29.13
C ALA A 51 -7.43 -8.01 -28.37
N ASN A 52 -7.88 -8.04 -27.11
CA ASN A 52 -8.03 -9.27 -26.34
C ASN A 52 -9.06 -9.09 -25.21
N PRO A 53 -10.37 -9.25 -25.49
CA PRO A 53 -11.43 -8.95 -24.54
C PRO A 53 -11.34 -9.75 -23.23
N LYS A 54 -10.89 -11.02 -23.30
CA LYS A 54 -10.72 -11.86 -22.12
C LYS A 54 -9.64 -11.31 -21.20
N ARG A 55 -8.48 -10.92 -21.74
CA ARG A 55 -7.38 -10.33 -20.97
C ARG A 55 -7.75 -8.94 -20.46
N GLY A 56 -8.41 -8.11 -21.27
CA GLY A 56 -8.86 -6.78 -20.88
C GLY A 56 -9.81 -6.81 -19.68
N LYS A 57 -10.87 -7.63 -19.73
CA LYS A 57 -11.79 -7.85 -18.59
C LYS A 57 -11.06 -8.38 -17.35
N GLY A 58 -10.12 -9.31 -17.52
CA GLY A 58 -9.31 -9.85 -16.43
C GLY A 58 -8.45 -8.78 -15.75
N LEU A 59 -7.85 -7.86 -16.51
CA LEU A 59 -7.07 -6.74 -15.99
C LEU A 59 -7.96 -5.73 -15.27
N VAL A 60 -9.12 -5.37 -15.83
CA VAL A 60 -10.09 -4.47 -15.16
C VAL A 60 -10.48 -5.06 -13.80
N PHE A 61 -10.89 -6.33 -13.78
CA PHE A 61 -11.26 -7.00 -12.53
C PHE A 61 -10.09 -7.06 -11.54
N GLY A 62 -8.89 -7.43 -12.01
CA GLY A 62 -7.68 -7.48 -11.18
C GLY A 62 -7.31 -6.13 -10.58
N GLY A 63 -7.42 -5.05 -11.36
CA GLY A 63 -7.17 -3.68 -10.87
C GLY A 63 -8.21 -3.22 -9.84
N ILE A 64 -9.49 -3.59 -10.01
CA ILE A 64 -10.54 -3.35 -9.01
C ILE A 64 -10.23 -4.10 -7.71
N VAL A 65 -9.91 -5.39 -7.80
CA VAL A 65 -9.55 -6.21 -6.62
C VAL A 65 -8.32 -5.64 -5.91
N LEU A 66 -7.27 -5.27 -6.66
CA LEU A 66 -6.09 -4.60 -6.09
C LEU A 66 -6.48 -3.32 -5.36
N SER A 67 -7.35 -2.51 -5.95
CA SER A 67 -7.81 -1.25 -5.35
C SER A 67 -8.58 -1.49 -4.05
N ILE A 68 -9.41 -2.53 -4.00
CA ILE A 68 -10.12 -2.93 -2.77
C ILE A 68 -9.13 -3.36 -1.68
N VAL A 69 -8.13 -4.17 -2.03
CA VAL A 69 -7.10 -4.63 -1.09
C VAL A 69 -6.28 -3.44 -0.56
N VAL A 70 -5.85 -2.53 -1.43
CA VAL A 70 -5.15 -1.32 -1.03
C VAL A 70 -6.03 -0.46 -0.13
N GLN A 71 -7.30 -0.28 -0.48
CA GLN A 71 -8.24 0.51 0.33
C GLN A 71 -8.47 -0.11 1.72
N TYR A 72 -8.50 -1.43 1.83
CA TYR A 72 -8.55 -2.12 3.12
C TYR A 72 -7.34 -1.74 4.00
N PHE A 73 -6.13 -1.76 3.44
CA PHE A 73 -4.90 -1.40 4.15
C PHE A 73 -4.78 0.11 4.46
N VAL A 74 -5.48 0.97 3.73
CA VAL A 74 -5.64 2.39 4.09
C VAL A 74 -6.53 2.54 5.33
N ILE A 75 -7.63 1.77 5.41
CA ILE A 75 -8.59 1.85 6.52
C ILE A 75 -8.01 1.20 7.79
N TYR A 76 -7.29 0.10 7.62
CA TYR A 76 -6.69 -0.66 8.71
C TYR A 76 -5.16 -0.69 8.57
N PRO A 77 -4.46 0.43 8.83
CA PRO A 77 -3.02 0.48 8.76
C PRO A 77 -2.40 -0.31 9.93
N PRO A 78 -1.15 -0.77 9.79
CA PRO A 78 -0.44 -1.46 10.86
C PRO A 78 -0.11 -0.50 12.01
N ALA A 79 0.05 -1.06 13.21
CA ALA A 79 0.22 -0.29 14.44
C ALA A 79 1.38 0.73 14.37
N PHE A 80 2.48 0.43 13.68
CA PHE A 80 3.63 1.32 13.56
C PHE A 80 3.36 2.62 12.77
N VAL A 81 2.21 2.75 12.10
CA VAL A 81 1.76 3.99 11.44
C VAL A 81 0.95 4.89 12.38
N VAL A 82 0.36 4.30 13.43
CA VAL A 82 -0.57 4.99 14.36
C VAL A 82 0.13 5.50 15.62
N ILE A 83 1.41 5.15 15.81
CA ILE A 83 2.22 5.49 17.00
C ILE A 83 2.87 6.86 16.84
#